data_AF-A0A1X1TK89-F1
#
_entry.id   AF-A0A1X1TK89-F1
#
_cell.length_a   1.000
_cell.length_b   1.000
_cell.length_c   1.000
_cell.angle_alpha   90.00
_cell.angle_beta   90.00
_cell.angle_gamma   90.00
#
_symmetry.space_group_name_H-M   'P 1'
#
loop_
_entity.id
_entity.type
_entity.pdbx_description
1 polymer ?
#
loop_
_entity_poly.entity_id
_entity_poly.type
_entity_poly.pdbx_seq_one_letter_code
_entity_poly.pdbx_strand_id
1 'polypeptide(L)'
;MDAFFASVEQLTRPTLRGRPVLVGGLGGRGVVAGASYEARVHGAHSAMPMHQARRLVGASAVVLPPRGVVYGVASRRVFDTVRTVVPVLEQLSFDEAFGEPQELAGASAADVEMFCERLRARVLHETGLVASVGAGSGKQIAKIASGLAKPDGIRVVPRGDERHLLGGLAVRKLWGIGPVAEDRLHRLGIETIGQLAALSEAEVADILGATVGPALHRLARGIDDRPVAERSEAKQISAESTFPQDLVTLDQVREAVGPIAEHAHRRLEKDGRGARTVTVKLKKWDMSTLTRSATLPSATTDAATLSATARRLLIDPVEIGPIRLVGVGFSGLSEVRQESLFPGLELVEDEPAARPAVPLSVSQAAAVPPAWRVGDDVAHPELGHGWIQGAGHGVMTIRFETRSTGRGLARTFPEHVPDVVRANPVDSLDWPEYVRRLDDYQRLP
;
A
#
# COMPACT_ATOMS: atom_id res chain seq x y z
N MET A 1 7.02 -8.09 8.47
CA MET A 1 5.94 -9.09 8.56
C MET A 1 5.87 -9.93 7.30
N ASP A 2 5.29 -11.10 7.43
CA ASP A 2 5.25 -12.12 6.40
C ASP A 2 3.88 -12.18 5.73
N ALA A 3 3.86 -12.14 4.38
CA ALA A 3 2.65 -12.14 3.56
C ALA A 3 1.52 -11.22 4.11
N PHE A 4 1.88 -10.04 4.61
CA PHE A 4 1.12 -9.29 5.62
C PHE A 4 -0.39 -9.22 5.40
N PHE A 5 -0.86 -8.73 4.25
CA PHE A 5 -2.30 -8.62 4.01
C PHE A 5 -3.00 -9.98 4.06
N ALA A 6 -2.43 -11.01 3.41
CA ALA A 6 -3.02 -12.35 3.45
C ALA A 6 -2.97 -12.96 4.86
N SER A 7 -1.88 -12.74 5.61
CA SER A 7 -1.76 -13.18 7.00
C SER A 7 -2.78 -12.52 7.92
N VAL A 8 -3.09 -11.22 7.73
CA VAL A 8 -4.16 -10.54 8.47
C VAL A 8 -5.54 -11.10 8.11
N GLU A 9 -5.77 -11.42 6.84
CA GLU A 9 -7.00 -12.09 6.42
C GLU A 9 -7.12 -13.49 7.04
N GLN A 10 -6.05 -14.30 7.05
CA GLN A 10 -6.03 -15.63 7.67
C GLN A 10 -6.10 -15.58 9.21
N LEU A 11 -5.62 -14.50 9.81
CA LEU A 11 -5.73 -14.25 11.24
C LEU A 11 -7.19 -14.04 11.64
N THR A 12 -7.87 -13.13 10.96
CA THR A 12 -9.25 -12.70 11.25
C THR A 12 -10.32 -13.63 10.67
N ARG A 13 -9.96 -14.48 9.70
CA ARG A 13 -10.82 -15.49 9.07
C ARG A 13 -10.17 -16.87 9.19
N PRO A 14 -10.26 -17.53 10.37
CA PRO A 14 -9.49 -18.74 10.68
C PRO A 14 -9.73 -19.93 9.72
N THR A 15 -10.85 -19.93 8.99
CA THR A 15 -11.11 -20.93 7.93
C THR A 15 -10.18 -20.77 6.72
N LEU A 16 -9.51 -19.63 6.56
CA LEU A 16 -8.57 -19.37 5.46
C LEU A 16 -7.13 -19.79 5.75
N ARG A 17 -6.81 -20.18 6.99
CA ARG A 17 -5.47 -20.68 7.35
C ARG A 17 -5.16 -21.95 6.53
N GLY A 18 -3.99 -21.99 5.90
CA GLY A 18 -3.60 -23.09 5.02
C GLY A 18 -4.20 -23.02 3.61
N ARG A 19 -4.93 -21.94 3.26
CA ARG A 19 -5.53 -21.76 1.93
C ARG A 19 -4.75 -20.73 1.10
N PRO A 20 -4.72 -20.86 -0.23
CA PRO A 20 -4.08 -19.88 -1.10
C PRO A 20 -4.95 -18.62 -1.23
N VAL A 21 -4.71 -17.68 -0.31
CA VAL A 21 -5.35 -16.36 -0.25
C VAL A 21 -4.61 -15.35 -1.12
N LEU A 22 -5.37 -14.61 -1.92
CA LEU A 22 -4.98 -13.47 -2.74
C LEU A 22 -5.80 -12.24 -2.31
N VAL A 23 -5.14 -11.21 -1.81
CA VAL A 23 -5.77 -9.93 -1.45
C VAL A 23 -5.50 -8.92 -2.56
N GLY A 24 -6.52 -8.25 -3.08
CA GLY A 24 -6.33 -7.23 -4.11
C GLY A 24 -7.60 -6.78 -4.81
N GLY A 25 -7.44 -6.02 -5.89
CA GLY A 25 -8.56 -5.54 -6.68
C GLY A 25 -9.29 -6.70 -7.38
N LEU A 26 -10.62 -6.73 -7.26
CA LEU A 26 -11.47 -7.76 -7.88
C LEU A 26 -11.87 -7.45 -9.34
N GLY A 27 -11.69 -6.20 -9.78
CA GLY A 27 -12.01 -5.78 -11.15
C GLY A 27 -11.00 -6.30 -12.19
N GLY A 28 -11.34 -6.19 -13.48
CA GLY A 28 -10.51 -6.72 -14.58
C GLY A 28 -9.08 -6.17 -14.66
N ARG A 29 -8.84 -4.99 -14.07
CA ARG A 29 -7.52 -4.34 -13.96
C ARG A 29 -6.88 -4.45 -12.57
N GLY A 30 -7.46 -5.26 -11.70
CA GLY A 30 -6.97 -5.48 -10.35
C GLY A 30 -5.62 -6.19 -10.33
N VAL A 31 -4.80 -5.83 -9.35
CA VAL A 31 -3.53 -6.49 -9.05
C VAL A 31 -3.57 -7.10 -7.65
N VAL A 32 -2.74 -8.12 -7.44
CA VAL A 32 -2.52 -8.71 -6.13
C VAL A 32 -1.77 -7.72 -5.25
N ALA A 33 -2.39 -7.26 -4.18
CA ALA A 33 -1.75 -6.45 -3.14
C ALA A 33 -0.93 -7.35 -2.20
N GLY A 34 -1.48 -8.50 -1.80
CA GLY A 34 -0.79 -9.49 -0.99
C GLY A 34 -1.16 -10.92 -1.37
N ALA A 35 -0.15 -11.78 -1.47
CA ALA A 35 -0.31 -13.22 -1.68
C ALA A 35 0.22 -13.98 -0.46
N SER A 36 -0.61 -14.90 0.05
CA SER A 36 -0.24 -15.91 1.05
C SER A 36 0.91 -16.80 0.55
N TYR A 37 1.63 -17.48 1.46
CA TYR A 37 2.68 -18.40 1.06
C TYR A 37 2.12 -19.59 0.28
N GLU A 38 0.93 -20.07 0.66
CA GLU A 38 0.18 -21.11 -0.05
C GLU A 38 -0.11 -20.71 -1.50
N ALA A 39 -0.46 -19.44 -1.76
CA ALA A 39 -0.62 -18.95 -3.12
C ALA A 39 0.73 -18.81 -3.86
N ARG A 40 1.80 -18.44 -3.16
CA ARG A 40 3.15 -18.28 -3.75
C ARG A 40 3.76 -19.60 -4.23
N VAL A 41 3.39 -20.74 -3.62
CA VAL A 41 3.78 -22.07 -4.11
C VAL A 41 3.36 -22.28 -5.57
N HIS A 42 2.24 -21.68 -5.99
CA HIS A 42 1.76 -21.72 -7.37
C HIS A 42 2.34 -20.61 -8.27
N GLY A 43 3.28 -19.81 -7.77
CA GLY A 43 3.90 -18.70 -8.51
C GLY A 43 3.15 -17.37 -8.43
N ALA A 44 2.04 -17.28 -7.70
CA ALA A 44 1.36 -16.01 -7.49
C ALA A 44 2.19 -15.07 -6.59
N HIS A 45 2.26 -13.78 -6.93
CA HIS A 45 3.02 -12.80 -6.15
C HIS A 45 2.36 -11.41 -6.17
N SER A 46 2.77 -10.54 -5.25
CA SER A 46 2.33 -9.13 -5.22
C SER A 46 2.65 -8.42 -6.54
N ALA A 47 1.82 -7.44 -6.90
CA ALA A 47 1.83 -6.72 -8.17
C ALA A 47 1.51 -7.55 -9.43
N MET A 48 1.29 -8.87 -9.32
CA MET A 48 0.79 -9.67 -10.43
C MET A 48 -0.66 -9.27 -10.78
N PRO A 49 -1.06 -9.25 -12.06
CA PRO A 49 -2.47 -9.12 -12.44
C PRO A 49 -3.33 -10.20 -11.77
N MET A 50 -4.45 -9.81 -11.16
CA MET A 50 -5.28 -10.71 -10.35
C MET A 50 -5.79 -11.91 -11.16
N HIS A 51 -6.16 -11.70 -12.43
CA HIS A 51 -6.62 -12.78 -13.30
C HIS A 51 -5.54 -13.85 -13.54
N GLN A 52 -4.27 -13.43 -13.66
CA GLN A 52 -3.14 -14.32 -13.86
C GLN A 52 -2.86 -15.10 -12.57
N ALA A 53 -2.85 -14.43 -11.42
CA ALA A 53 -2.65 -15.06 -10.12
C ALA A 53 -3.72 -16.12 -9.83
N ARG A 54 -5.00 -15.82 -10.11
CA ARG A 54 -6.11 -16.78 -9.99
C ARG A 54 -5.94 -17.98 -10.90
N ARG A 55 -5.48 -17.77 -12.15
CA ARG A 55 -5.24 -18.86 -13.10
C ARG A 55 -4.10 -19.78 -12.64
N LEU A 56 -3.04 -19.22 -12.06
CA LEU A 56 -1.90 -19.98 -11.54
C LEU A 56 -2.31 -20.87 -10.35
N VAL A 57 -3.09 -20.32 -9.41
CA VAL A 57 -3.55 -21.06 -8.22
C VAL A 57 -4.67 -22.05 -8.56
N GLY A 58 -5.56 -21.70 -9.49
CA GLY A 58 -6.67 -22.54 -9.91
C GLY A 58 -7.88 -22.46 -8.97
N ALA A 59 -8.66 -23.55 -8.91
CA ALA A 59 -9.96 -23.60 -8.23
C ALA A 59 -9.90 -23.38 -6.71
N SER A 60 -8.73 -23.57 -6.08
CA SER A 60 -8.53 -23.40 -4.65
C SER A 60 -8.36 -21.94 -4.23
N ALA A 61 -8.12 -21.02 -5.18
CA ALA A 61 -7.82 -19.61 -4.93
C ALA A 61 -8.95 -18.91 -4.15
N VAL A 62 -8.59 -18.29 -3.04
CA VAL A 62 -9.49 -17.41 -2.28
C VAL A 62 -9.10 -15.98 -2.58
N VAL A 63 -10.00 -15.21 -3.18
CA VAL A 63 -9.73 -13.81 -3.52
C VAL A 63 -10.55 -12.90 -2.62
N LEU A 64 -9.88 -11.96 -1.95
CA LEU A 64 -10.49 -11.03 -1.02
C LEU A 64 -10.21 -9.58 -1.41
N PRO A 65 -11.20 -8.68 -1.28
CA PRO A 65 -10.95 -7.25 -1.39
C PRO A 65 -10.09 -6.76 -0.20
N PRO A 66 -9.24 -5.73 -0.39
CA PRO A 66 -8.39 -5.22 0.67
C PRO A 66 -9.19 -4.47 1.74
N ARG A 67 -8.92 -4.77 3.02
CA ARG A 67 -9.47 -4.09 4.19
C ARG A 67 -8.44 -3.15 4.83
N GLY A 68 -8.17 -2.03 4.16
CA GLY A 68 -7.10 -1.09 4.53
C GLY A 68 -7.12 -0.62 5.99
N VAL A 69 -8.31 -0.39 6.57
CA VAL A 69 -8.46 0.00 7.98
C VAL A 69 -7.99 -1.10 8.94
N VAL A 70 -8.30 -2.36 8.65
CA VAL A 70 -7.85 -3.53 9.43
C VAL A 70 -6.32 -3.66 9.34
N TYR A 71 -5.77 -3.50 8.14
CA TYR A 71 -4.32 -3.55 7.93
C TYR A 71 -3.59 -2.42 8.66
N GLY A 72 -4.18 -1.23 8.74
CA GLY A 72 -3.66 -0.10 9.51
C GLY A 72 -3.58 -0.40 11.00
N VAL A 73 -4.67 -0.92 11.60
CA VAL A 73 -4.69 -1.29 13.03
C VAL A 73 -3.71 -2.43 13.32
N ALA A 74 -3.66 -3.46 12.48
CA ALA A 74 -2.70 -4.56 12.59
C ALA A 74 -1.25 -4.09 12.51
N SER A 75 -0.94 -3.24 11.52
CA SER A 75 0.38 -2.65 11.31
C SER A 75 0.82 -1.84 12.53
N ARG A 76 -0.05 -0.96 13.02
CA ARG A 76 0.24 -0.13 14.20
C ARG A 76 0.51 -1.01 15.42
N ARG A 77 -0.31 -2.02 15.69
CA ARG A 77 -0.11 -2.91 16.85
C ARG A 77 1.21 -3.67 16.79
N VAL A 78 1.59 -4.16 15.61
CA VAL A 78 2.90 -4.78 15.37
C VAL A 78 4.01 -3.79 15.71
N PHE A 79 3.97 -2.59 15.15
CA PHE A 79 5.05 -1.63 15.30
C PHE A 79 5.11 -0.99 16.69
N ASP A 80 3.98 -0.85 17.39
CA ASP A 80 3.95 -0.48 18.81
C ASP A 80 4.62 -1.56 19.66
N THR A 81 4.35 -2.83 19.36
CA THR A 81 5.02 -3.96 20.02
C THR A 81 6.52 -3.91 19.80
N VAL A 82 6.99 -3.68 18.57
CA VAL A 82 8.43 -3.56 18.28
C VAL A 82 9.03 -2.34 18.99
N ARG A 83 8.32 -1.20 19.05
CA ARG A 83 8.82 0.05 19.69
C ARG A 83 9.17 -0.10 21.16
N THR A 84 8.51 -1.00 21.86
CA THR A 84 8.83 -1.26 23.27
C THR A 84 10.21 -1.89 23.50
N VAL A 85 10.87 -2.39 22.43
CA VAL A 85 12.25 -2.93 22.49
C VAL A 85 13.20 -2.27 21.48
N VAL A 86 12.66 -1.64 20.43
CA VAL A 86 13.43 -0.86 19.46
C VAL A 86 12.83 0.56 19.38
N PRO A 87 13.32 1.52 20.18
CA PRO A 87 12.67 2.82 20.33
C PRO A 87 12.57 3.64 19.03
N VAL A 88 13.59 3.54 18.16
CA VAL A 88 13.63 4.26 16.87
C VAL A 88 13.37 3.26 15.76
N LEU A 89 12.28 3.45 15.02
CA LEU A 89 11.93 2.62 13.87
C LEU A 89 11.70 3.45 12.60
N GLU A 90 12.49 3.17 11.58
CA GLU A 90 12.24 3.74 10.25
C GLU A 90 11.23 2.88 9.49
N GLN A 91 9.95 3.23 9.63
CA GLN A 91 8.87 2.51 8.95
C GLN A 91 8.84 2.80 7.44
N LEU A 92 8.97 1.76 6.63
CA LEU A 92 8.95 1.84 5.16
C LEU A 92 7.53 1.63 4.59
N SER A 93 6.78 0.70 5.16
CA SER A 93 5.46 0.26 4.69
C SER A 93 4.57 -0.18 5.86
N PHE A 94 3.40 -0.76 5.56
CA PHE A 94 2.55 -1.39 6.56
C PHE A 94 3.23 -2.54 7.33
N ASP A 95 4.25 -3.15 6.75
CA ASP A 95 4.77 -4.43 7.19
C ASP A 95 6.30 -4.50 7.28
N GLU A 96 6.99 -3.40 7.04
CA GLU A 96 8.45 -3.32 7.04
C GLU A 96 8.95 -2.05 7.73
N ALA A 97 9.96 -2.21 8.57
CA ALA A 97 10.71 -1.12 9.18
C ALA A 97 12.18 -1.52 9.38
N PHE A 98 13.06 -0.53 9.44
CA PHE A 98 14.40 -0.71 10.00
C PHE A 98 14.42 -0.31 11.47
N GLY A 99 15.29 -0.96 12.24
CA GLY A 99 15.55 -0.66 13.63
C GLY A 99 17.03 -0.82 13.93
N GLU A 100 17.55 0.00 14.85
CA GLU A 100 18.94 -0.04 15.30
C GLU A 100 18.97 0.02 16.83
N PRO A 101 18.80 -1.13 17.51
CA PRO A 101 18.80 -1.17 18.97
C PRO A 101 20.21 -0.91 19.50
N GLN A 102 20.38 0.13 20.32
CA GLN A 102 21.69 0.52 20.86
C GLN A 102 22.34 -0.61 21.69
N GLU A 103 21.54 -1.45 22.34
CA GLU A 103 22.02 -2.61 23.11
C GLU A 103 22.72 -3.69 22.25
N LEU A 104 22.52 -3.68 20.94
CA LEU A 104 23.17 -4.61 20.01
C LEU A 104 24.47 -4.05 19.43
N ALA A 105 24.88 -2.84 19.80
CA ALA A 105 26.14 -2.26 19.35
C ALA A 105 27.32 -3.10 19.84
N GLY A 106 28.06 -3.71 18.91
CA GLY A 106 29.19 -4.60 19.22
C GLY A 106 28.80 -6.00 19.70
N ALA A 107 27.51 -6.34 19.68
CA ALA A 107 27.04 -7.67 20.08
C ALA A 107 27.52 -8.77 19.11
N SER A 108 27.62 -10.00 19.61
CA SER A 108 27.94 -11.16 18.78
C SER A 108 26.76 -11.52 17.86
N ALA A 109 27.02 -12.26 16.78
CA ALA A 109 25.96 -12.72 15.89
C ALA A 109 24.91 -13.59 16.63
N ALA A 110 25.34 -14.37 17.62
CA ALA A 110 24.46 -15.19 18.45
C ALA A 110 23.55 -14.33 19.35
N ASP A 111 24.08 -13.26 19.94
CA ASP A 111 23.28 -12.34 20.77
C ASP A 111 22.21 -11.61 19.95
N VAL A 112 22.58 -11.19 18.72
CA VAL A 112 21.64 -10.59 17.77
C VAL A 112 20.55 -11.59 17.37
N GLU A 113 20.90 -12.85 17.12
CA GLU A 113 19.94 -13.90 16.80
C GLU A 113 18.95 -14.13 17.94
N MET A 114 19.44 -14.27 19.18
CA MET A 114 18.59 -14.39 20.37
C MET A 114 17.67 -13.17 20.56
N PHE A 115 18.15 -11.95 20.27
CA PHE A 115 17.31 -10.76 20.29
C PHE A 115 16.19 -10.86 19.25
N CYS A 116 16.51 -11.24 18.01
CA CYS A 116 15.54 -11.43 16.95
C CYS A 116 14.49 -12.50 17.28
N GLU A 117 14.88 -13.60 17.94
CA GLU A 117 13.96 -14.65 18.41
C GLU A 117 12.96 -14.11 19.43
N ARG A 118 13.44 -13.40 20.45
CA ARG A 118 12.57 -12.77 21.46
C ARG A 118 11.62 -11.75 20.83
N LEU A 119 12.13 -10.93 19.90
CA LEU A 119 11.32 -9.95 19.18
C LEU A 119 10.20 -10.62 18.38
N ARG A 120 10.51 -11.66 17.61
CA ARG A 120 9.53 -12.42 16.82
C ARG A 120 8.49 -13.08 17.71
N ALA A 121 8.93 -13.76 18.78
CA ALA A 121 8.03 -14.41 19.74
C ALA A 121 7.06 -13.40 20.36
N ARG A 122 7.54 -12.19 20.68
CA ARG A 122 6.69 -11.15 21.24
C ARG A 122 5.70 -10.58 20.23
N VAL A 123 6.11 -10.30 18.99
CA VAL A 123 5.19 -9.87 17.93
C VAL A 123 4.11 -10.91 17.69
N LEU A 124 4.48 -12.19 17.64
CA LEU A 124 3.54 -13.30 17.50
C LEU A 124 2.57 -13.38 18.68
N HIS A 125 3.07 -13.26 19.92
CA HIS A 125 2.24 -13.28 21.12
C HIS A 125 1.21 -12.13 21.12
N GLU A 126 1.67 -10.90 20.87
CA GLU A 126 0.83 -9.71 20.95
C GLU A 126 -0.20 -9.59 19.81
N THR A 127 0.14 -10.09 18.63
CA THR A 127 -0.67 -9.84 17.41
C THR A 127 -1.22 -11.11 16.77
N GLY A 128 -0.60 -12.26 16.99
CA GLY A 128 -0.88 -13.50 16.24
C GLY A 128 -0.31 -13.49 14.82
N LEU A 129 0.51 -12.50 14.45
CA LEU A 129 1.14 -12.40 13.14
C LEU A 129 2.61 -12.81 13.22
N VAL A 130 3.07 -13.53 12.19
CA VAL A 130 4.47 -13.96 12.06
C VAL A 130 5.31 -12.91 11.34
N ALA A 131 6.58 -12.84 11.73
CA ALA A 131 7.55 -11.91 11.17
C ALA A 131 8.87 -12.63 10.88
N SER A 132 9.46 -12.36 9.73
CA SER A 132 10.87 -12.64 9.48
C SER A 132 11.74 -11.44 9.81
N VAL A 133 12.93 -11.68 10.37
CA VAL A 133 13.87 -10.63 10.79
C VAL A 133 15.24 -10.87 10.16
N GLY A 134 15.80 -9.82 9.58
CA GLY A 134 17.16 -9.81 9.06
C GLY A 134 18.01 -8.81 9.80
N ALA A 135 19.24 -9.19 10.14
CA ALA A 135 20.20 -8.33 10.81
C ALA A 135 21.54 -8.35 10.07
N GLY A 136 22.23 -7.21 10.09
CA GLY A 136 23.56 -7.05 9.49
C GLY A 136 24.00 -5.60 9.54
N SER A 137 25.17 -5.30 8.96
CA SER A 137 25.72 -3.95 8.93
C SER A 137 24.97 -3.07 7.92
N GLY A 138 24.27 -2.07 8.45
CA GLY A 138 23.49 -1.12 7.64
C GLY A 138 22.20 -1.71 7.06
N LYS A 139 21.38 -0.81 6.51
CA LYS A 139 20.03 -1.12 6.03
C LYS A 139 20.01 -2.12 4.88
N GLN A 140 20.96 -2.02 3.95
CA GLN A 140 21.02 -2.86 2.77
C GLN A 140 21.21 -4.34 3.11
N ILE A 141 22.15 -4.65 4.00
CA ILE A 141 22.40 -6.03 4.42
C ILE A 141 21.22 -6.54 5.24
N ALA A 142 20.73 -5.77 6.21
CA ALA A 142 19.56 -6.13 7.01
C ALA A 142 18.33 -6.43 6.14
N LYS A 143 18.08 -5.63 5.09
CA LYS A 143 16.96 -5.84 4.16
C LYS A 143 17.12 -7.09 3.30
N ILE A 144 18.32 -7.37 2.80
CA ILE A 144 18.58 -8.60 2.04
C ILE A 144 18.42 -9.81 2.96
N ALA A 145 19.01 -9.75 4.15
CA ALA A 145 18.91 -10.78 5.16
C ALA A 145 17.46 -11.09 5.53
N SER A 146 16.62 -10.06 5.71
CA SER A 146 15.20 -10.25 6.05
C SER A 146 14.41 -10.90 4.91
N GLY A 147 14.82 -10.66 3.66
CA GLY A 147 14.29 -11.37 2.49
C GLY A 147 14.68 -12.83 2.44
N LEU A 148 15.93 -13.16 2.81
CA LEU A 148 16.46 -14.53 2.88
C LEU A 148 15.91 -15.31 4.08
N ALA A 149 15.50 -14.61 5.13
CA ALA A 149 14.91 -15.19 6.33
C ALA A 149 13.45 -15.66 6.14
N LYS A 150 12.78 -15.27 5.05
CA LYS A 150 11.37 -15.59 4.81
C LYS A 150 11.19 -17.03 4.33
N PRO A 151 10.13 -17.75 4.77
CA PRO A 151 9.13 -17.35 5.77
C PRO A 151 9.55 -17.61 7.22
N ASP A 152 8.97 -16.84 8.15
CA ASP A 152 9.02 -17.04 9.60
C ASP A 152 10.42 -17.39 10.17
N GLY A 153 11.44 -16.70 9.69
CA GLY A 153 12.83 -17.01 10.03
C GLY A 153 13.64 -15.81 10.48
N ILE A 154 14.89 -16.10 10.84
CA ILE A 154 15.90 -15.11 11.20
C ILE A 154 17.12 -15.34 10.30
N ARG A 155 17.73 -14.24 9.84
CA ARG A 155 19.03 -14.29 9.19
C ARG A 155 19.91 -13.18 9.73
N VAL A 156 20.94 -13.56 10.47
CA VAL A 156 22.01 -12.64 10.90
C VAL A 156 23.17 -12.76 9.91
N VAL A 157 23.65 -11.62 9.43
CA VAL A 157 24.85 -11.52 8.60
C VAL A 157 25.96 -10.93 9.47
N PRO A 158 26.96 -11.72 9.88
CA PRO A 158 28.06 -11.24 10.69
C PRO A 158 28.84 -10.12 9.99
N ARG A 159 29.48 -9.26 10.79
CA ARG A 159 30.42 -8.28 10.24
C ARG A 159 31.60 -9.00 9.58
N GLY A 160 31.97 -8.57 8.38
CA GLY A 160 33.00 -9.17 7.55
C GLY A 160 32.46 -10.09 6.45
N ASP A 161 31.25 -10.63 6.61
CA ASP A 161 30.64 -11.56 5.66
C ASP A 161 29.83 -10.85 4.56
N GLU A 162 29.68 -9.52 4.62
CA GLU A 162 28.80 -8.76 3.74
C GLU A 162 29.14 -8.94 2.27
N ARG A 163 30.44 -8.82 1.93
CA ARG A 163 30.90 -8.92 0.54
C ARG A 163 30.74 -10.34 0.00
N HIS A 164 30.96 -11.34 0.84
CA HIS A 164 30.77 -12.74 0.46
C HIS A 164 29.29 -13.02 0.16
N LEU A 165 28.39 -12.57 1.05
CA LEU A 165 26.95 -12.67 0.83
C LEU A 165 26.52 -11.95 -0.44
N LEU A 166 26.92 -10.69 -0.62
CA LEU A 166 26.49 -9.88 -1.75
C LEU A 166 27.01 -10.44 -3.08
N GLY A 167 28.28 -10.86 -3.13
CA GLY A 167 28.95 -11.25 -4.38
C GLY A 167 28.20 -12.27 -5.22
N GLY A 168 27.58 -13.27 -4.59
CA GLY A 168 26.85 -14.35 -5.28
C GLY A 168 25.38 -14.05 -5.59
N LEU A 169 24.83 -12.92 -5.12
CA LEU A 169 23.42 -12.60 -5.33
C LEU A 169 23.19 -11.95 -6.70
N ALA A 170 22.07 -12.29 -7.33
CA ALA A 170 21.59 -11.59 -8.52
C ALA A 170 21.47 -10.08 -8.24
N VAL A 171 21.84 -9.25 -9.22
CA VAL A 171 21.92 -7.80 -9.05
C VAL A 171 20.58 -7.17 -8.64
N ARG A 172 19.48 -7.81 -9.03
CA ARG A 172 18.11 -7.44 -8.66
C ARG A 172 17.81 -7.54 -7.16
N LYS A 173 18.62 -8.27 -6.39
CA LYS A 173 18.50 -8.34 -4.92
C LYS A 173 18.98 -7.06 -4.23
N LEU A 174 19.78 -6.23 -4.90
CA LEU A 174 20.22 -4.95 -4.35
C LEU A 174 19.04 -3.98 -4.22
N TRP A 175 18.89 -3.37 -3.04
CA TRP A 175 17.75 -2.50 -2.78
C TRP A 175 17.95 -1.16 -3.47
N GLY A 176 17.10 -0.90 -4.47
CA GLY A 176 17.21 0.26 -5.36
C GLY A 176 17.41 -0.13 -6.83
N ILE A 177 17.75 -1.39 -7.11
CA ILE A 177 17.73 -1.93 -8.48
C ILE A 177 16.33 -2.47 -8.79
N GLY A 178 15.60 -1.76 -9.64
CA GLY A 178 14.32 -2.21 -10.23
C GLY A 178 14.51 -2.87 -11.61
N PRO A 179 13.43 -3.37 -12.24
CA PRO A 179 13.51 -4.09 -13.52
C PRO A 179 14.23 -3.32 -14.63
N VAL A 180 14.00 -1.99 -14.72
CA VAL A 180 14.66 -1.16 -15.75
C VAL A 180 16.17 -1.08 -15.56
N ALA A 181 16.63 -0.97 -14.31
CA ALA A 181 18.07 -0.92 -14.01
C ALA A 181 18.70 -2.31 -14.19
N GLU A 182 18.01 -3.36 -13.76
CA GLU A 182 18.37 -4.77 -14.00
C GLU A 182 18.56 -5.05 -15.50
N ASP A 183 17.58 -4.70 -16.34
CA ASP A 183 17.65 -4.90 -17.80
C ASP A 183 18.81 -4.14 -18.46
N ARG A 184 19.21 -2.99 -17.92
CA ARG A 184 20.40 -2.26 -18.40
C ARG A 184 21.68 -2.99 -18.03
N LEU A 185 21.78 -3.48 -16.80
CA LEU A 185 22.95 -4.21 -16.30
C LEU A 185 23.11 -5.57 -17.00
N HIS A 186 22.02 -6.32 -17.17
CA HIS A 186 22.03 -7.61 -17.89
C HIS A 186 22.47 -7.47 -19.35
N ARG A 187 22.07 -6.40 -20.04
CA ARG A 187 22.54 -6.14 -21.43
C ARG A 187 24.05 -5.95 -21.54
N LEU A 188 24.72 -5.67 -20.43
CA LEU A 188 26.17 -5.51 -20.33
C LEU A 188 26.84 -6.73 -19.66
N GLY A 189 26.11 -7.82 -19.43
CA GLY A 189 26.61 -9.05 -18.80
C GLY A 189 26.79 -8.96 -17.28
N ILE A 190 26.24 -7.92 -16.64
CA ILE A 190 26.31 -7.73 -15.19
C ILE A 190 25.08 -8.37 -14.54
N GLU A 191 25.22 -9.60 -14.07
CA GLU A 191 24.14 -10.41 -13.51
C GLU A 191 24.12 -10.41 -11.97
N THR A 192 25.27 -10.17 -11.35
CA THR A 192 25.46 -10.28 -9.90
C THR A 192 25.83 -8.95 -9.24
N ILE A 193 25.55 -8.84 -7.94
CA ILE A 193 25.99 -7.68 -7.15
C ILE A 193 27.53 -7.61 -7.12
N GLY A 194 28.22 -8.74 -7.10
CA GLY A 194 29.69 -8.79 -7.15
C GLY A 194 30.25 -8.16 -8.42
N GLN A 195 29.66 -8.46 -9.58
CA GLN A 195 30.05 -7.83 -10.85
C GLN A 195 29.79 -6.33 -10.84
N LEU A 196 28.64 -5.87 -10.34
CA LEU A 196 28.36 -4.44 -10.18
C LEU A 196 29.38 -3.75 -9.24
N ALA A 197 29.74 -4.41 -8.14
CA ALA A 197 30.71 -3.89 -7.17
C ALA A 197 32.13 -3.72 -7.75
N ALA A 198 32.48 -4.54 -8.75
CA ALA A 198 33.79 -4.55 -9.40
C ALA A 198 33.98 -3.42 -10.44
N LEU A 199 32.89 -2.80 -10.92
CA LEU A 199 32.97 -1.67 -11.85
C LEU A 199 33.68 -0.46 -11.23
N SER A 200 34.22 0.42 -12.07
CA SER A 200 34.66 1.75 -11.70
C SER A 200 33.46 2.68 -11.43
N GLU A 201 33.68 3.77 -10.71
CA GLU A 201 32.62 4.75 -10.43
C GLU A 201 32.10 5.42 -11.70
N ALA A 202 32.97 5.65 -12.68
CA ALA A 202 32.62 6.22 -13.98
C ALA A 202 31.67 5.30 -14.76
N GLU A 203 32.00 4.00 -14.86
CA GLU A 203 31.14 3.01 -15.53
C GLU A 203 29.75 2.95 -14.87
N VAL A 204 29.70 2.96 -13.53
CA VAL A 204 28.41 2.94 -12.83
C VAL A 204 27.60 4.22 -13.07
N ALA A 205 28.24 5.38 -13.08
CA ALA A 205 27.59 6.65 -13.38
C ALA A 205 27.03 6.68 -14.82
N ASP A 206 27.74 6.10 -15.79
CA ASP A 206 27.28 6.02 -17.18
C ASP A 206 26.09 5.07 -17.34
N ILE A 207 26.10 3.93 -16.64
CA ILE A 207 25.05 2.89 -16.76
C ILE A 207 23.78 3.27 -15.99
N LEU A 208 23.94 3.70 -14.74
CA LEU A 208 22.86 3.92 -13.76
C LEU A 208 22.54 5.40 -13.52
N GLY A 209 23.31 6.31 -14.11
CA GLY A 209 23.18 7.76 -13.96
C GLY A 209 24.01 8.30 -12.81
N ALA A 210 24.54 9.52 -13.01
CA ALA A 210 25.46 10.19 -12.08
C ALA A 210 24.89 10.46 -10.67
N THR A 211 23.56 10.51 -10.53
CA THR A 211 22.92 10.81 -9.24
C THR A 211 22.73 9.58 -8.36
N VAL A 212 22.24 8.48 -8.93
CA VAL A 212 21.84 7.29 -8.16
C VAL A 212 22.90 6.18 -8.24
N GLY A 213 23.62 6.10 -9.35
CA GLY A 213 24.67 5.09 -9.59
C GLY A 213 25.71 5.02 -8.47
N PRO A 214 26.36 6.13 -8.08
CA PRO A 214 27.37 6.11 -7.02
C PRO A 214 26.85 5.57 -5.68
N ALA A 215 25.62 5.90 -5.31
CA ALA A 215 25.00 5.39 -4.09
C ALA A 215 24.75 3.87 -4.17
N LEU A 216 24.20 3.38 -5.28
CA LEU A 216 24.00 1.94 -5.50
C LEU A 216 25.32 1.17 -5.52
N HIS A 217 26.38 1.77 -6.04
CA HIS A 217 27.70 1.18 -6.07
C HIS A 217 28.29 0.94 -4.68
N ARG A 218 28.15 1.93 -3.78
CA ARG A 218 28.52 1.79 -2.37
C ARG A 218 27.75 0.63 -1.72
N LEU A 219 26.44 0.56 -1.94
CA LEU A 219 25.60 -0.53 -1.42
C LEU A 219 26.03 -1.90 -1.97
N ALA A 220 26.39 -1.99 -3.24
CA ALA A 220 26.91 -3.22 -3.85
C ALA A 220 28.24 -3.69 -3.22
N ARG A 221 29.03 -2.76 -2.67
CA ARG A 221 30.29 -3.03 -1.95
C ARG A 221 30.09 -3.28 -0.45
N GLY A 222 28.85 -3.33 0.02
CA GLY A 222 28.49 -3.50 1.43
C GLY A 222 28.68 -2.25 2.28
N ILE A 223 28.77 -1.07 1.66
CA ILE A 223 28.97 0.20 2.37
C ILE A 223 27.63 0.93 2.44
N ASP A 224 27.04 0.98 3.64
CA ASP A 224 25.75 1.63 3.90
C ASP A 224 25.77 2.38 5.23
N ASP A 225 26.09 3.68 5.17
CA ASP A 225 26.20 4.56 6.34
C ASP A 225 24.89 5.32 6.63
N ARG A 226 23.77 4.93 6.00
CA ARG A 226 22.49 5.62 6.18
C ARG A 226 21.94 5.32 7.58
N PRO A 227 21.71 6.33 8.44
CA PRO A 227 21.21 6.11 9.79
C PRO A 227 19.75 5.62 9.74
N VAL A 228 19.35 4.80 10.70
CA VAL A 228 17.92 4.54 10.95
C VAL A 228 17.33 5.80 11.59
N ALA A 229 16.33 6.38 10.94
CA ALA A 229 15.67 7.59 11.42
C ALA A 229 14.15 7.44 11.32
N GLU A 230 13.41 8.04 12.25
CA GLU A 230 11.96 8.12 12.13
C GLU A 230 11.57 8.79 10.80
N ARG A 231 10.48 8.31 10.21
CA ARG A 231 10.07 8.78 8.89
C ARG A 231 9.70 10.26 8.98
N SER A 232 10.34 11.09 8.15
CA SER A 232 10.00 12.49 8.03
C SER A 232 8.59 12.68 7.46
N GLU A 233 8.01 13.84 7.77
CA GLU A 233 6.68 14.23 7.29
C GLU A 233 6.53 14.04 5.77
N ALA A 234 5.31 13.79 5.34
CA ALA A 234 5.00 13.63 3.93
C ALA A 234 5.41 14.90 3.17
N LYS A 235 6.15 14.75 2.06
CA LYS A 235 6.47 15.87 1.16
C LYS A 235 5.33 16.20 0.20
N GLN A 236 4.45 15.23 -0.03
CA GLN A 236 3.28 15.34 -0.88
C GLN A 236 2.19 14.38 -0.42
N ILE A 237 0.95 14.74 -0.72
CA ILE A 237 -0.25 13.96 -0.43
C ILE A 237 -1.03 13.80 -1.73
N SER A 238 -1.41 12.59 -2.09
CA SER A 238 -2.14 12.34 -3.34
C SER A 238 -3.16 11.22 -3.21
N ALA A 239 -4.11 11.22 -4.15
CA ALA A 239 -5.02 10.13 -4.41
C ALA A 239 -5.11 9.89 -5.92
N GLU A 240 -5.29 8.64 -6.32
CA GLU A 240 -5.43 8.28 -7.72
C GLU A 240 -6.33 7.07 -7.89
N SER A 241 -6.94 6.93 -9.06
CA SER A 241 -7.82 5.81 -9.39
C SER A 241 -7.60 5.35 -10.82
N THR A 242 -7.43 4.04 -10.98
CA THR A 242 -7.48 3.38 -12.29
C THR A 242 -8.91 2.98 -12.58
N PHE A 243 -9.44 3.41 -13.72
CA PHE A 243 -10.83 3.15 -14.07
C PHE A 243 -11.00 1.76 -14.71
N PRO A 244 -12.18 1.12 -14.58
CA PRO A 244 -12.47 -0.16 -15.22
C PRO A 244 -12.39 -0.08 -16.75
N GLN A 245 -12.82 1.04 -17.32
CA GLN A 245 -12.74 1.37 -18.74
C GLN A 245 -11.95 2.67 -18.90
N ASP A 246 -11.29 2.85 -20.04
CA ASP A 246 -10.57 4.09 -20.31
C ASP A 246 -11.58 5.22 -20.60
N LEU A 247 -11.33 6.39 -20.03
CA LEU A 247 -12.12 7.61 -20.23
C LEU A 247 -11.73 8.23 -21.57
N VAL A 248 -12.73 8.55 -22.38
CA VAL A 248 -12.56 8.99 -23.78
C VAL A 248 -13.11 10.39 -24.04
N THR A 249 -13.76 11.02 -23.06
CA THR A 249 -14.24 12.41 -23.15
C THR A 249 -13.78 13.24 -21.97
N LEU A 250 -13.66 14.56 -22.16
CA LEU A 250 -13.32 15.48 -21.08
C LEU A 250 -14.35 15.46 -19.93
N ASP A 251 -15.63 15.31 -20.24
CA ASP A 251 -16.69 15.27 -19.22
C ASP A 251 -16.56 14.04 -18.32
N GLN A 252 -16.22 12.88 -18.87
CA GLN A 252 -15.90 11.69 -18.07
C GLN A 252 -14.72 11.94 -17.12
N VAL A 253 -13.69 12.67 -17.56
CA VAL A 253 -12.53 13.01 -16.74
C VAL A 253 -12.89 14.02 -15.64
N ARG A 254 -13.76 14.99 -15.95
CA ARG A 254 -14.28 15.99 -15.00
C ARG A 254 -15.13 15.35 -13.90
N GLU A 255 -16.00 14.43 -14.26
CA GLU A 255 -16.77 13.64 -13.28
C GLU A 255 -15.84 12.81 -12.40
N ALA A 256 -14.84 12.18 -13.01
CA ALA A 256 -13.92 11.30 -12.30
C ALA A 256 -12.95 12.04 -11.36
N VAL A 257 -12.51 13.26 -11.68
CA VAL A 257 -11.52 13.99 -10.87
C VAL A 257 -12.09 14.47 -9.53
N GLY A 258 -13.39 14.74 -9.45
CA GLY A 258 -14.03 15.29 -8.25
C GLY A 258 -13.82 14.41 -7.00
N PRO A 259 -14.30 13.15 -7.01
CA PRO A 259 -14.10 12.24 -5.88
C PRO A 259 -12.62 11.97 -5.53
N ILE A 260 -11.73 12.05 -6.53
CA ILE A 260 -10.29 11.84 -6.33
C ILE A 260 -9.66 13.05 -5.64
N ALA A 261 -10.00 14.27 -6.07
CA ALA A 261 -9.56 15.51 -5.43
C ALA A 261 -10.07 15.59 -3.99
N GLU A 262 -11.33 15.23 -3.75
CA GLU A 262 -11.92 15.19 -2.41
C GLU A 262 -11.20 14.18 -1.51
N HIS A 263 -10.84 13.00 -2.03
CA HIS A 263 -10.05 12.03 -1.28
C HIS A 263 -8.64 12.56 -0.97
N ALA A 264 -7.95 13.17 -1.94
CA ALA A 264 -6.66 13.81 -1.67
C ALA A 264 -6.80 14.91 -0.62
N HIS A 265 -7.90 15.66 -0.64
CA HIS A 265 -8.16 16.79 0.27
C HIS A 265 -8.43 16.32 1.70
N ARG A 266 -9.28 15.31 1.91
CA ARG A 266 -9.45 14.69 3.25
C ARG A 266 -8.15 14.16 3.84
N ARG A 267 -7.19 13.75 3.00
CA ARG A 267 -5.86 13.34 3.45
C ARG A 267 -4.98 14.53 3.81
N LEU A 268 -5.10 15.65 3.09
CA LEU A 268 -4.45 16.92 3.41
C LEU A 268 -4.97 17.47 4.76
N GLU A 269 -6.28 17.43 5.00
CA GLU A 269 -6.86 17.87 6.27
C GLU A 269 -6.33 17.05 7.46
N LYS A 270 -6.23 15.72 7.29
CA LYS A 270 -5.65 14.83 8.31
C LYS A 270 -4.16 15.06 8.56
N ASP A 271 -3.43 15.52 7.55
CA ASP A 271 -2.01 15.90 7.69
C ASP A 271 -1.85 17.25 8.42
N GLY A 272 -2.85 18.12 8.36
CA GLY A 272 -2.88 19.37 9.12
C GLY A 272 -2.12 20.54 8.49
N ARG A 273 -1.53 20.38 7.30
CA ARG A 273 -0.87 21.47 6.56
C ARG A 273 -1.69 21.94 5.36
N GLY A 274 -1.46 23.17 4.92
CA GLY A 274 -1.98 23.69 3.64
C GLY A 274 -1.10 23.29 2.47
N ALA A 275 -1.65 23.25 1.25
CA ALA A 275 -0.91 22.92 0.04
C ALA A 275 -0.78 24.13 -0.89
N ARG A 276 0.41 24.28 -1.49
CA ARG A 276 0.68 25.35 -2.46
C ARG A 276 0.61 24.86 -3.90
N THR A 277 0.99 23.62 -4.17
CA THR A 277 1.04 23.08 -5.54
C THR A 277 0.02 21.97 -5.71
N VAL A 278 -0.83 22.10 -6.71
CA VAL A 278 -1.76 21.07 -7.17
C VAL A 278 -1.18 20.40 -8.41
N THR A 279 -1.17 19.08 -8.42
CA THR A 279 -0.67 18.27 -9.54
C THR A 279 -1.76 17.31 -9.99
N VAL A 280 -2.04 17.27 -11.29
CA VAL A 280 -2.87 16.25 -11.92
C VAL A 280 -1.98 15.30 -12.71
N LYS A 281 -2.14 14.00 -12.44
CA LYS A 281 -1.51 12.91 -13.16
C LYS A 281 -2.56 12.21 -14.02
N LEU A 282 -2.28 12.07 -15.31
CA LEU A 282 -3.09 11.32 -16.27
C LEU A 282 -2.23 10.18 -16.81
N LYS A 283 -2.64 8.93 -16.59
CA LYS A 283 -2.02 7.79 -17.28
C LYS A 283 -2.93 7.36 -18.41
N LYS A 284 -2.36 7.23 -19.61
CA LYS A 284 -3.08 6.85 -20.82
C LYS A 284 -3.22 5.34 -20.97
N TRP A 285 -4.00 4.92 -21.97
CA TRP A 285 -4.19 3.51 -22.33
C TRP A 285 -2.89 2.79 -22.72
N ASP A 286 -1.90 3.52 -23.25
CA ASP A 286 -0.56 3.04 -23.63
C ASP A 286 0.42 2.98 -22.43
N MET A 287 -0.08 3.23 -21.20
CA MET A 287 0.66 3.31 -19.93
C MET A 287 1.60 4.51 -19.79
N SER A 288 1.75 5.36 -20.81
CA SER A 288 2.49 6.62 -20.66
C SER A 288 1.76 7.58 -19.72
N THR A 289 2.52 8.40 -19.01
CA THR A 289 2.03 9.29 -17.95
C THR A 289 2.29 10.74 -18.32
N LEU A 290 1.25 11.56 -18.21
CA LEU A 290 1.30 13.01 -18.35
C LEU A 290 1.01 13.62 -16.98
N THR A 291 1.76 14.66 -16.62
CA THR A 291 1.60 15.37 -15.35
C THR A 291 1.53 16.86 -15.62
N ARG A 292 0.52 17.54 -15.08
CA ARG A 292 0.42 19.01 -15.06
C ARG A 292 0.31 19.49 -13.63
N SER A 293 0.97 20.60 -13.32
CA SER A 293 0.92 21.20 -11.99
C SER A 293 0.70 22.70 -12.07
N ALA A 294 0.02 23.25 -11.08
CA ALA A 294 -0.09 24.69 -10.83
C ALA A 294 0.26 24.98 -9.38
N THR A 295 1.00 26.07 -9.16
CA THR A 295 1.40 26.55 -7.85
C THR A 295 0.63 27.82 -7.53
N LEU A 296 -0.07 27.81 -6.41
CA LEU A 296 -0.86 28.92 -5.88
C LEU A 296 0.06 29.95 -5.19
N PRO A 297 -0.41 31.20 -5.03
CA PRO A 297 0.35 32.24 -4.34
C PRO A 297 0.66 31.88 -2.89
N SER A 298 -0.33 31.35 -2.16
CA SER A 298 -0.24 30.89 -0.78
C SER A 298 -0.67 29.44 -0.63
N ALA A 299 -0.25 28.80 0.47
CA ALA A 299 -0.72 27.48 0.85
C ALA A 299 -2.15 27.57 1.40
N THR A 300 -3.03 26.69 0.94
CA THR A 300 -4.45 26.68 1.33
C THR A 300 -4.94 25.27 1.65
N THR A 301 -5.97 25.18 2.49
CA THR A 301 -6.77 23.97 2.73
C THR A 301 -8.16 24.07 2.11
N ASP A 302 -8.48 25.15 1.38
CA ASP A 302 -9.79 25.34 0.77
C ASP A 302 -10.05 24.31 -0.33
N ALA A 303 -11.05 23.46 -0.10
CA ALA A 303 -11.43 22.39 -1.00
C ALA A 303 -11.87 22.92 -2.38
N ALA A 304 -12.56 24.07 -2.42
CA ALA A 304 -13.05 24.65 -3.65
C ALA A 304 -11.90 25.10 -4.56
N THR A 305 -10.96 25.89 -4.02
CA THR A 305 -9.76 26.36 -4.72
C THR A 305 -8.91 25.20 -5.23
N LEU A 306 -8.64 24.20 -4.39
CA LEU A 306 -7.84 23.03 -4.77
C LEU A 306 -8.52 22.20 -5.87
N SER A 307 -9.83 21.99 -5.76
CA SER A 307 -10.61 21.24 -6.75
C SER A 307 -10.74 21.98 -8.08
N ALA A 308 -10.98 23.30 -8.05
CA ALA A 308 -11.01 24.14 -9.25
C ALA A 308 -9.66 24.13 -9.96
N THR A 309 -8.56 24.21 -9.21
CA THR A 309 -7.20 24.14 -9.77
C THR A 309 -6.94 22.78 -10.41
N ALA A 310 -7.34 21.67 -9.78
CA ALA A 310 -7.22 20.34 -10.37
C ALA A 310 -8.03 20.22 -11.68
N ARG A 311 -9.27 20.74 -11.72
CA ARG A 311 -10.10 20.74 -12.93
C ARG A 311 -9.48 21.52 -14.09
N ARG A 312 -8.83 22.66 -13.82
CA ARG A 312 -8.13 23.46 -14.83
C ARG A 312 -6.90 22.76 -15.42
N LEU A 313 -6.32 21.81 -14.69
CA LEU A 313 -5.14 21.05 -15.13
C LEU A 313 -5.49 19.82 -15.98
N LEU A 314 -6.78 19.51 -16.17
CA LEU A 314 -7.21 18.41 -17.02
C LEU A 314 -6.83 18.66 -18.49
N ILE A 315 -6.72 17.59 -19.26
CA ILE A 315 -6.50 17.59 -20.71
C ILE A 315 -7.57 16.70 -21.34
N ASP A 316 -8.12 17.11 -22.47
CA ASP A 316 -9.13 16.34 -23.18
C ASP A 316 -8.54 15.03 -23.73
N PRO A 317 -9.12 13.85 -23.42
CA PRO A 317 -8.70 12.58 -24.02
C PRO A 317 -8.71 12.57 -25.56
N VAL A 318 -9.46 13.45 -26.22
CA VAL A 318 -9.44 13.61 -27.69
C VAL A 318 -8.07 14.07 -28.18
N GLU A 319 -7.36 14.91 -27.40
CA GLU A 319 -6.07 15.48 -27.78
C GLU A 319 -4.90 14.52 -27.50
N ILE A 320 -4.98 13.77 -26.40
CA ILE A 320 -3.86 12.97 -25.89
C ILE A 320 -4.08 11.45 -25.98
N GLY A 321 -5.29 11.02 -26.29
CA GLY A 321 -5.76 9.63 -26.29
C GLY A 321 -6.47 9.23 -25.00
N PRO A 322 -7.14 8.06 -24.99
CA PRO A 322 -7.92 7.58 -23.85
C PRO A 322 -7.13 7.52 -22.53
N ILE A 323 -7.79 7.95 -21.45
CA ILE A 323 -7.20 8.06 -20.11
C ILE A 323 -7.61 6.88 -19.25
N ARG A 324 -6.63 6.15 -18.73
CA ARG A 324 -6.79 4.97 -17.88
C ARG A 324 -6.86 5.27 -16.39
N LEU A 325 -6.09 6.27 -15.94
CA LEU A 325 -6.01 6.65 -14.52
C LEU A 325 -5.90 8.17 -14.42
N VAL A 326 -6.60 8.71 -13.42
CA VAL A 326 -6.50 10.11 -12.98
C VAL A 326 -5.98 10.11 -11.54
N GLY A 327 -5.06 11.02 -11.25
CA GLY A 327 -4.54 11.27 -9.91
C GLY A 327 -4.46 12.76 -9.62
N VAL A 328 -4.74 13.12 -8.37
CA VAL A 328 -4.59 14.49 -7.84
C VAL A 328 -3.61 14.44 -6.69
N GLY A 329 -2.64 15.35 -6.69
CA GLY A 329 -1.61 15.47 -5.67
C GLY A 329 -1.43 16.90 -5.21
N PHE A 330 -1.05 17.03 -3.95
CA PHE A 330 -0.80 18.27 -3.24
C PHE A 330 0.63 18.25 -2.70
N SER A 331 1.38 19.31 -2.98
CA SER A 331 2.76 19.49 -2.53
C SER A 331 3.05 20.95 -2.19
N GLY A 332 4.27 21.26 -1.77
CA GLY A 332 4.58 22.55 -1.16
C GLY A 332 3.79 22.74 0.13
N LEU A 333 3.78 21.70 0.97
CA LEU A 333 2.99 21.66 2.20
C LEU A 333 3.56 22.63 3.23
N SER A 334 2.70 23.38 3.91
CA SER A 334 3.08 24.45 4.85
C SER A 334 2.11 24.54 6.03
N GLU A 335 2.64 24.73 7.24
CA GLU A 335 1.86 25.07 8.43
C GLU A 335 1.34 26.51 8.39
N VAL A 336 2.07 27.41 7.73
CA VAL A 336 1.62 28.78 7.50
C VAL A 336 0.54 28.74 6.43
N ARG A 337 -0.71 28.82 6.88
CA ARG A 337 -1.91 28.95 6.05
C ARG A 337 -2.19 30.43 5.88
N GLN A 338 -2.27 30.89 4.64
CA GLN A 338 -2.80 32.22 4.38
C GLN A 338 -4.06 32.04 3.54
N GLU A 339 -5.19 32.05 4.24
CA GLU A 339 -6.50 32.09 3.61
C GLU A 339 -6.59 33.36 2.77
N SER A 340 -7.11 33.24 1.54
CA SER A 340 -7.31 34.40 0.69
C SER A 340 -8.30 35.33 1.38
N LEU A 341 -7.88 36.59 1.60
CA LEU A 341 -8.73 37.64 2.18
C LEU A 341 -9.91 38.01 1.26
N PHE A 342 -9.91 37.54 0.00
CA PHE A 342 -10.96 37.79 -0.98
C PHE A 342 -11.25 36.54 -1.84
N PRO A 343 -12.03 35.57 -1.34
CA PRO A 343 -12.30 34.30 -2.04
C PRO A 343 -13.00 34.43 -3.41
N GLY A 344 -13.61 35.59 -3.69
CA GLY A 344 -14.47 35.82 -4.86
C GLY A 344 -13.87 36.64 -6.00
N LEU A 345 -12.63 37.15 -5.88
CA LEU A 345 -12.03 38.02 -6.91
C LEU A 345 -11.20 37.27 -7.97
N GLU A 346 -10.90 35.98 -7.77
CA GLU A 346 -10.12 35.16 -8.72
C GLU A 346 -10.98 34.26 -9.64
N LEU A 347 -12.31 34.28 -9.48
CA LEU A 347 -13.25 33.43 -10.25
C LEU A 347 -14.02 34.15 -11.36
N VAL A 348 -13.65 35.38 -11.72
CA VAL A 348 -14.34 36.10 -12.81
C VAL A 348 -13.56 35.89 -14.11
N GLU A 349 -13.96 34.89 -14.90
CA GLU A 349 -14.42 35.07 -16.30
C GLU A 349 -14.88 33.73 -16.93
N ASP A 350 -16.09 33.80 -17.50
CA ASP A 350 -16.91 32.84 -18.27
C ASP A 350 -17.50 31.58 -17.61
N GLU A 351 -18.57 31.79 -16.83
CA GLU A 351 -19.71 30.86 -16.84
C GLU A 351 -20.65 31.16 -18.02
N PRO A 352 -20.90 30.22 -18.94
CA PRO A 352 -22.09 30.27 -19.76
C PRO A 352 -23.27 29.69 -19.00
N ALA A 353 -24.32 30.52 -18.94
CA ALA A 353 -25.64 30.34 -18.33
C ALA A 353 -26.24 28.92 -18.42
N ALA A 354 -27.01 28.61 -17.37
CA ALA A 354 -27.90 27.47 -17.21
C ALA A 354 -28.63 27.11 -18.52
N ARG A 355 -28.41 25.87 -19.00
CA ARG A 355 -29.22 25.24 -20.05
C ARG A 355 -30.32 24.40 -19.40
N PRO A 356 -31.54 24.36 -19.98
CA PRO A 356 -32.66 23.60 -19.43
C PRO A 356 -32.35 22.10 -19.42
N ALA A 357 -32.90 21.41 -18.41
CA ALA A 357 -32.76 19.97 -18.21
C ALA A 357 -33.20 19.20 -19.47
N VAL A 358 -32.24 18.50 -20.09
CA VAL A 358 -32.51 17.51 -21.14
C VAL A 358 -32.86 16.20 -20.44
N PRO A 359 -33.97 15.53 -20.81
CA PRO A 359 -34.39 14.31 -20.12
C PRO A 359 -33.35 13.21 -20.29
N LEU A 360 -33.03 12.58 -19.16
CA LEU A 360 -32.18 11.39 -19.04
C LEU A 360 -32.67 10.31 -20.00
N SER A 361 -31.92 10.06 -21.08
CA SER A 361 -32.11 8.87 -21.89
C SER A 361 -31.43 7.70 -21.18
N VAL A 362 -32.26 6.87 -20.56
CA VAL A 362 -31.91 5.58 -19.98
C VAL A 362 -31.55 4.63 -21.12
N SER A 363 -30.28 4.22 -21.22
CA SER A 363 -29.91 2.86 -21.66
C SER A 363 -28.41 2.64 -21.56
N GLN A 364 -27.99 2.14 -20.40
CA GLN A 364 -27.31 0.84 -20.29
C GLN A 364 -27.34 0.50 -18.82
N ALA A 365 -28.01 -0.60 -18.48
CA ALA A 365 -28.08 -1.11 -17.12
C ALA A 365 -26.67 -1.39 -16.61
N ALA A 366 -26.07 -0.40 -15.95
CA ALA A 366 -25.02 -0.65 -14.98
C ALA A 366 -25.70 -1.50 -13.90
N ALA A 367 -25.44 -2.81 -13.93
CA ALA A 367 -25.93 -3.73 -12.93
C ALA A 367 -25.72 -3.09 -11.56
N VAL A 368 -26.83 -2.82 -10.85
CA VAL A 368 -26.78 -2.37 -9.45
C VAL A 368 -25.86 -3.38 -8.76
N PRO A 369 -24.70 -2.95 -8.23
CA PRO A 369 -23.80 -3.89 -7.60
C PRO A 369 -24.58 -4.64 -6.52
N PRO A 370 -24.41 -5.96 -6.38
CA PRO A 370 -25.15 -6.72 -5.38
C PRO A 370 -24.98 -6.03 -4.02
N ALA A 371 -26.06 -6.04 -3.22
CA ALA A 371 -26.06 -5.42 -1.89
C ALA A 371 -24.87 -5.89 -1.04
N TRP A 372 -24.38 -7.10 -1.32
CA TRP A 372 -23.33 -7.79 -0.62
C TRP A 372 -22.23 -8.28 -1.56
N ARG A 373 -20.98 -8.15 -1.12
CA ARG A 373 -19.81 -8.64 -1.87
C ARG A 373 -19.04 -9.65 -1.05
N VAL A 374 -18.38 -10.59 -1.73
CA VAL A 374 -17.45 -11.52 -1.08
C VAL A 374 -16.37 -10.71 -0.34
N GLY A 375 -16.19 -11.04 0.94
CA GLY A 375 -15.26 -10.37 1.84
C GLY A 375 -15.85 -9.19 2.62
N ASP A 376 -17.12 -8.80 2.40
CA ASP A 376 -17.81 -7.85 3.27
C ASP A 376 -17.94 -8.41 4.69
N ASP A 377 -17.68 -7.57 5.68
CA ASP A 377 -17.87 -7.89 7.10
C ASP A 377 -19.32 -7.61 7.53
N VAL A 378 -19.90 -8.52 8.32
CA VAL A 378 -21.30 -8.48 8.74
C VAL A 378 -21.45 -8.74 10.23
N ALA A 379 -22.53 -8.24 10.82
CA ALA A 379 -22.95 -8.56 12.17
C ALA A 379 -24.35 -9.16 12.16
N HIS A 380 -24.57 -10.14 13.03
CA HIS A 380 -25.87 -10.75 13.29
C HIS A 380 -26.09 -10.83 14.81
N PRO A 381 -27.28 -10.49 15.32
CA PRO A 381 -27.54 -10.39 16.76
C PRO A 381 -27.23 -11.68 17.53
N GLU A 382 -27.58 -12.84 16.97
CA GLU A 382 -27.34 -14.13 17.62
C GLU A 382 -25.99 -14.79 17.27
N LEU A 383 -25.46 -14.53 16.06
CA LEU A 383 -24.31 -15.27 15.51
C LEU A 383 -23.02 -14.44 15.58
N GLY A 384 -23.12 -13.17 15.97
CA GLY A 384 -22.00 -12.26 16.12
C GLY A 384 -21.43 -11.77 14.79
N HIS A 385 -20.13 -11.48 14.80
CA HIS A 385 -19.39 -10.99 13.63
C HIS A 385 -19.14 -12.12 12.64
N GLY A 386 -19.27 -11.82 11.35
CA GLY A 386 -18.95 -12.72 10.27
C GLY A 386 -18.47 -11.99 9.02
N TRP A 387 -18.27 -12.77 7.97
CA TRP A 387 -17.92 -12.25 6.65
C TRP A 387 -18.58 -13.03 5.54
N ILE A 388 -18.82 -12.37 4.42
CA ILE A 388 -19.49 -12.98 3.27
C ILE A 388 -18.51 -13.84 2.48
N GLN A 389 -18.72 -15.16 2.56
CA GLN A 389 -17.93 -16.16 1.86
C GLN A 389 -18.37 -16.31 0.39
N GLY A 390 -19.67 -16.11 0.11
CA GLY A 390 -20.24 -16.17 -1.23
C GLY A 390 -21.48 -15.29 -1.33
N ALA A 391 -21.68 -14.63 -2.48
CA ALA A 391 -22.86 -13.81 -2.75
C ALA A 391 -23.28 -13.95 -4.21
N GLY A 392 -24.59 -14.05 -4.45
CA GLY A 392 -25.17 -14.16 -5.78
C GLY A 392 -26.47 -14.98 -5.79
N HIS A 393 -27.20 -14.95 -6.90
CA HIS A 393 -28.44 -15.73 -7.07
C HIS A 393 -29.49 -15.50 -5.96
N GLY A 394 -29.59 -14.28 -5.42
CA GLY A 394 -30.56 -13.93 -4.38
C GLY A 394 -30.17 -14.37 -2.96
N VAL A 395 -28.99 -14.98 -2.79
CA VAL A 395 -28.51 -15.47 -1.49
C VAL A 395 -27.08 -15.01 -1.17
N MET A 396 -26.77 -15.01 0.12
CA MET A 396 -25.41 -14.81 0.64
C MET A 396 -25.08 -15.91 1.63
N THR A 397 -23.87 -16.45 1.52
CA THR A 397 -23.30 -17.38 2.50
C THR A 397 -22.34 -16.62 3.39
N ILE A 398 -22.68 -16.53 4.68
CA ILE A 398 -21.93 -15.83 5.71
C ILE A 398 -21.22 -16.87 6.57
N ARG A 399 -19.96 -16.61 6.89
CA ARG A 399 -19.20 -17.35 7.89
C ARG A 399 -19.00 -16.49 9.12
N PHE A 400 -19.45 -16.96 10.28
CA PHE A 400 -19.39 -16.22 11.55
C PHE A 400 -18.13 -16.57 12.31
N GLU A 401 -17.05 -15.84 12.03
CA GLU A 401 -15.74 -16.04 12.64
C GLU A 401 -14.96 -14.72 12.76
N THR A 402 -14.04 -14.71 13.71
CA THR A 402 -13.09 -13.63 14.02
C THR A 402 -11.75 -14.24 14.43
N ARG A 403 -10.76 -13.40 14.75
CA ARG A 403 -9.47 -13.87 15.30
C ARG A 403 -9.64 -14.79 16.53
N SER A 404 -10.57 -14.49 17.43
CA SER A 404 -10.71 -15.15 18.73
C SER A 404 -11.74 -16.27 18.77
N THR A 405 -12.80 -16.19 17.95
CA THR A 405 -13.84 -17.23 17.91
C THR A 405 -13.38 -18.51 17.20
N GLY A 406 -12.28 -18.45 16.44
CA GLY A 406 -11.75 -19.61 15.72
C GLY A 406 -12.54 -19.90 14.44
N ARG A 407 -12.56 -21.16 13.98
CA ARG A 407 -13.27 -21.54 12.75
C ARG A 407 -14.78 -21.53 13.01
N GLY A 408 -15.49 -20.65 12.34
CA GLY A 408 -16.91 -20.42 12.53
C GLY A 408 -17.85 -21.27 11.68
N LEU A 409 -19.13 -21.24 12.03
CA LEU A 409 -20.21 -21.82 11.23
C LEU A 409 -20.46 -20.98 9.98
N ALA A 410 -20.82 -21.65 8.87
CA ALA A 410 -21.35 -20.99 7.69
C ALA A 410 -22.87 -21.16 7.64
N ARG A 411 -23.59 -20.09 7.34
CA ARG A 411 -25.04 -20.10 7.10
C ARG A 411 -25.37 -19.30 5.84
N THR A 412 -26.36 -19.78 5.10
CA THR A 412 -26.85 -19.12 3.89
C THR A 412 -28.16 -18.41 4.19
N PHE A 413 -28.26 -17.16 3.76
CA PHE A 413 -29.40 -16.28 3.96
C PHE A 413 -29.86 -15.73 2.61
N PRO A 414 -31.14 -15.34 2.46
CA PRO A 414 -31.56 -14.41 1.43
C PRO A 414 -30.70 -13.13 1.46
N GLU A 415 -30.46 -12.50 0.32
CA GLU A 415 -29.61 -11.29 0.23
C GLU A 415 -30.20 -10.07 0.98
N HIS A 416 -31.49 -10.10 1.28
CA HIS A 416 -32.23 -9.06 2.00
C HIS A 416 -32.81 -9.58 3.32
N VAL A 417 -31.94 -9.98 4.25
CA VAL A 417 -32.34 -10.34 5.63
C VAL A 417 -32.14 -9.15 6.57
N PRO A 418 -33.17 -8.70 7.31
CA PRO A 418 -33.08 -7.55 8.22
C PRO A 418 -32.02 -7.69 9.32
N ASP A 419 -31.81 -8.91 9.83
CA ASP A 419 -30.92 -9.17 10.96
C ASP A 419 -29.42 -9.18 10.58
N VAL A 420 -29.09 -9.07 9.29
CA VAL A 420 -27.71 -8.99 8.80
C VAL A 420 -27.40 -7.55 8.42
N VAL A 421 -26.50 -6.94 9.19
CA VAL A 421 -26.04 -5.56 8.97
C VAL A 421 -24.55 -5.52 8.67
N ARG A 422 -24.05 -4.43 8.06
CA ARG A 422 -22.61 -4.23 7.85
C ARG A 422 -21.92 -4.06 9.20
N ALA A 423 -20.85 -4.81 9.43
CA ALA A 423 -20.03 -4.67 10.63
C ALA A 423 -18.82 -3.77 10.38
N ASN A 424 -18.27 -3.21 11.45
CA ASN A 424 -16.94 -2.60 11.39
C ASN A 424 -15.90 -3.72 11.21
N PRO A 425 -15.13 -3.73 10.12
CA PRO A 425 -14.18 -4.80 9.86
C PRO A 425 -13.05 -4.89 10.90
N VAL A 426 -12.78 -3.81 11.65
CA VAL A 426 -11.78 -3.80 12.74
C VAL A 426 -12.18 -4.75 13.87
N ASP A 427 -13.47 -4.97 14.09
CA ASP A 427 -13.98 -5.85 15.14
C ASP A 427 -13.55 -7.31 14.92
N SER A 428 -13.26 -7.70 13.67
CA SER A 428 -12.73 -9.03 13.33
C SER A 428 -11.33 -9.32 13.92
N LEU A 429 -10.57 -8.29 14.32
CA LEU A 429 -9.30 -8.43 15.03
C LEU A 429 -9.47 -8.83 16.49
N ASP A 430 -10.64 -8.58 17.07
CA ASP A 430 -10.95 -8.78 18.49
C ASP A 430 -9.86 -8.21 19.44
N TRP A 431 -9.61 -6.91 19.27
CA TRP A 431 -8.62 -6.15 20.06
C TRP A 431 -9.26 -4.96 20.80
N PRO A 432 -10.34 -5.15 21.57
CA PRO A 432 -11.15 -4.04 22.10
C PRO A 432 -10.36 -3.08 23.00
N GLU A 433 -9.39 -3.58 23.78
CA GLU A 433 -8.54 -2.73 24.63
C GLU A 433 -7.53 -1.90 23.83
N TYR A 434 -6.99 -2.47 22.75
CA TYR A 434 -6.05 -1.75 21.90
C TYR A 434 -6.76 -0.69 21.06
N VAL A 435 -7.90 -1.03 20.46
CA VAL A 435 -8.69 -0.10 19.64
C VAL A 435 -9.19 1.08 20.48
N ARG A 436 -9.72 0.84 21.69
CA ARG A 436 -10.12 1.93 22.60
C ARG A 436 -8.98 2.92 22.89
N ARG A 437 -7.77 2.40 23.16
CA ARG A 437 -6.58 3.26 23.38
C ARG A 437 -6.20 4.09 22.14
N LEU A 438 -6.46 3.59 20.93
CA LEU A 438 -6.20 4.36 19.71
C LEU A 438 -7.18 5.52 19.54
N ASP A 439 -8.44 5.33 19.88
CA ASP A 439 -9.46 6.38 19.80
C ASP A 439 -9.16 7.51 20.79
N ASP A 440 -8.68 7.17 21.99
CA ASP A 440 -8.21 8.15 22.97
C ASP A 440 -6.98 8.92 22.43
N TYR A 441 -6.07 8.24 21.74
CA TYR A 441 -4.88 8.85 21.13
C TYR A 441 -5.21 9.78 19.95
N GLN A 442 -6.28 9.51 19.20
CA GLN A 442 -6.76 10.37 18.10
C GLN A 442 -7.54 11.59 18.61
N ARG A 443 -7.94 11.61 19.88
CA ARG A 443 -8.64 12.72 20.55
C ARG A 443 -7.74 13.60 21.40
N LEU A 444 -6.48 13.23 21.59
CA LEU A 444 -5.49 14.11 22.21
C LEU A 444 -5.12 15.23 21.21
N PRO A 445 -5.10 16.48 21.67
CA PRO A 445 -5.00 17.67 20.82
C PRO A 445 -3.71 17.75 19.99
#